data_AF-A0AAF3ET76-F1
#
_entry.id   AF-A0AAF3ET76-F1
#
_cell.length_a   1.000
_cell.length_b   1.000
_cell.length_c   1.000
_cell.angle_alpha   90.00
_cell.angle_beta   90.00
_cell.angle_gamma   90.00
#
_symmetry.space_group_name_H-M   'P 1'
#
loop_
_entity.id
_entity.type
_entity.pdbx_description
1 polymer ?
#
loop_
_entity_poly.entity_id
_entity_poly.type
_entity_poly.pdbx_seq_one_letter_code
_entity_poly.pdbx_strand_id
1 'polypeptide(L)'
;MPAIQRWHLRFRLFLRGRKYRRILVSSLVFSICLFVFSALTALSVFDRQHNNIVYHYVQRQDDIALLSATFYNTSKSFSNNSLVLLFVAHQIFHYKHSSFEIETFAGNETTRATLRIMPVIGQMPFYCKWVPFIAIGELDITSSAGVRLISGEKQIELNLREPYPEKHPVVACFSPLFLNERWQLLILTAQVYSHYGAFMHFYVRSMITDLFDVLKYYKHSRVVPWSGIHLGKESASGPGFRPDFELEFRNQAGAMTDCLLMYKESASYIIFPDTDDIIIPRLGKNFEQEFSQIFALFPEAAVIAYNMSQTDIHAEISPSNYMVDEVLTSVRFRGETRWGKVVVRPERIDSVWIHKSYGIRDGYEQITLPIELNSALHLRFWNFSETGSLESKIDIPLYDPLLTKNSNQTPKYRSPQRPLMSNDDLQEIRKSFQEMTRTLGEIYLRLPEFSIYYPLIEKCYDRIFYNGQRHATCKGPEMCDLPSFPGVRCVNVNSSVDSFRGDNIFIHLQKNWFFEHSTNGCSI
;
A
#
# COMPACT_ATOMS: atom_id res chain seq x y z
N MET A 1 -41.55 37.25 -57.72
CA MET A 1 -40.62 37.47 -56.59
C MET A 1 -40.85 38.83 -55.90
N PRO A 2 -41.82 38.98 -54.97
CA PRO A 2 -41.85 40.18 -54.10
C PRO A 2 -42.12 39.92 -52.60
N ALA A 3 -42.28 38.66 -52.16
CA ALA A 3 -42.71 38.35 -50.78
C ALA A 3 -41.55 38.33 -49.75
N ILE A 4 -40.35 37.88 -50.15
CA ILE A 4 -39.20 37.72 -49.22
C ILE A 4 -38.52 39.07 -48.91
N GLN A 5 -38.49 40.01 -49.88
CA GLN A 5 -37.95 41.35 -49.65
C GLN A 5 -38.83 42.23 -48.74
N ARG A 6 -40.15 41.99 -48.68
CA ARG A 6 -41.05 42.73 -47.77
C ARG A 6 -40.86 42.32 -46.31
N TRP A 7 -40.49 41.07 -46.03
CA TRP A 7 -40.17 40.62 -44.68
C TRP A 7 -38.85 41.21 -44.16
N HIS A 8 -37.80 41.24 -44.98
CA HIS A 8 -36.52 41.84 -44.60
C HIS A 8 -36.60 43.35 -44.35
N LEU A 9 -37.42 44.09 -45.12
CA LEU A 9 -37.59 45.52 -44.92
C LEU A 9 -38.44 45.85 -43.69
N ARG A 10 -39.50 45.06 -43.41
CA ARG A 10 -40.30 45.20 -42.18
C ARG A 10 -39.50 44.85 -40.94
N PHE A 11 -38.64 43.83 -40.98
CA PHE A 11 -37.77 43.47 -39.85
C PHE A 11 -36.72 44.57 -39.56
N ARG A 12 -36.14 45.19 -40.60
CA ARG A 12 -35.21 46.32 -40.46
C ARG A 12 -35.87 47.62 -39.97
N LEU A 13 -37.15 47.86 -40.30
CA LEU A 13 -37.92 49.01 -39.80
C LEU A 13 -38.42 48.78 -38.36
N PHE A 14 -38.73 47.54 -37.99
CA PHE A 14 -39.15 47.17 -36.64
C PHE A 14 -38.03 47.39 -35.61
N LEU A 15 -36.78 47.10 -35.99
CA LEU A 15 -35.58 47.38 -35.18
C LEU A 15 -35.18 48.87 -35.12
N ARG A 16 -35.73 49.73 -35.98
CA ARG A 16 -35.47 51.19 -36.00
C ARG A 16 -36.40 52.02 -35.13
N GLY A 17 -37.46 51.41 -34.57
CA GLY A 17 -38.33 52.09 -33.63
C GLY A 17 -37.59 52.41 -32.32
N ARG A 18 -37.50 53.69 -31.95
CA ARG A 18 -36.91 54.15 -30.66
C ARG A 18 -37.44 53.36 -29.46
N LYS A 19 -38.69 52.89 -29.50
CA LYS A 19 -39.31 52.03 -28.49
C LYS A 19 -38.71 50.62 -28.44
N TYR A 20 -38.44 49.98 -29.58
CA TYR A 20 -37.89 48.62 -29.65
C TYR A 20 -36.43 48.57 -29.20
N ARG A 21 -35.64 49.59 -29.57
CA ARG A 21 -34.25 49.73 -29.11
C ARG A 21 -34.17 49.92 -27.58
N ARG A 22 -35.14 50.64 -26.99
CA ARG A 22 -35.27 50.77 -25.52
C ARG A 22 -35.65 49.44 -24.85
N ILE A 23 -36.57 48.68 -25.43
CA ILE A 23 -36.96 47.35 -24.91
C ILE A 23 -35.78 46.37 -24.97
N LEU A 24 -35.02 46.36 -26.06
CA LEU A 24 -33.89 45.45 -26.24
C LEU A 24 -32.70 45.80 -25.31
N VAL A 25 -32.41 47.10 -25.15
CA VAL A 25 -31.43 47.56 -24.14
C VAL A 25 -31.92 47.25 -22.72
N SER A 26 -33.20 47.48 -22.41
CA SER A 26 -33.76 47.16 -21.10
C SER A 26 -33.71 45.66 -20.80
N SER A 27 -33.99 44.81 -21.79
CA SER A 27 -33.92 43.35 -21.66
C SER A 27 -32.47 42.88 -21.49
N LEU A 28 -31.52 43.47 -22.22
CA LEU A 28 -30.09 43.16 -22.07
C LEU A 28 -29.58 43.56 -20.68
N VAL A 29 -29.91 44.77 -20.22
CA VAL A 29 -29.55 45.25 -18.87
C VAL A 29 -30.17 44.35 -17.81
N PHE A 30 -31.44 43.97 -17.96
CA PHE A 30 -32.10 43.05 -17.03
C PHE A 30 -31.41 41.68 -17.00
N SER A 31 -31.07 41.09 -18.15
CA SER A 31 -30.34 39.82 -18.21
C SER A 31 -28.94 39.90 -17.58
N ILE A 32 -28.22 41.01 -17.77
CA ILE A 32 -26.92 41.24 -17.12
C ILE A 32 -27.09 41.35 -15.61
N CYS A 33 -28.08 42.12 -15.13
CA CYS A 33 -28.37 42.23 -13.70
C CYS A 33 -28.75 40.87 -13.09
N LEU A 34 -29.53 40.06 -13.81
CA LEU A 34 -29.94 38.73 -13.36
C LEU A 34 -28.74 37.78 -13.29
N PHE A 35 -27.85 37.81 -14.29
CA PHE A 35 -26.60 37.03 -14.27
C PHE A 35 -25.69 37.45 -13.12
N VAL A 36 -25.48 38.75 -12.90
CA VAL A 36 -24.66 39.26 -11.80
C VAL A 36 -25.27 38.88 -10.46
N PHE A 37 -26.59 39.01 -10.30
CA PHE A 37 -27.27 38.59 -9.09
C PHE A 37 -27.13 37.08 -8.84
N SER A 38 -27.34 36.24 -9.86
CA SER A 38 -27.14 34.79 -9.77
C SER A 38 -25.69 34.43 -9.42
N ALA A 39 -24.71 35.10 -10.02
CA ALA A 39 -23.30 34.89 -9.71
C ALA A 39 -22.95 35.29 -8.27
N LEU A 40 -23.44 36.44 -7.80
CA LEU A 40 -23.25 36.89 -6.41
C LEU A 40 -23.94 35.96 -5.41
N THR A 41 -25.14 35.47 -5.75
CA THR A 41 -25.87 34.51 -4.90
C THR A 41 -25.13 33.17 -4.86
N ALA A 42 -24.64 32.68 -5.99
CA ALA A 42 -23.85 31.46 -6.06
C ALA A 42 -22.53 31.59 -5.28
N LEU A 43 -21.83 32.72 -5.41
CA LEU A 43 -20.62 33.02 -4.63
C LEU A 43 -20.92 33.10 -3.13
N SER A 44 -22.02 33.74 -2.72
CA SER A 44 -22.40 33.81 -1.31
C SER A 44 -22.81 32.45 -0.73
N VAL A 45 -23.51 31.62 -1.49
CA VAL A 45 -23.84 30.24 -1.09
C VAL A 45 -22.58 29.39 -1.01
N PHE A 46 -21.70 29.48 -1.99
CA PHE A 46 -20.40 28.80 -1.99
C PHE A 46 -19.55 29.22 -0.80
N ASP A 47 -19.41 30.54 -0.57
CA ASP A 47 -18.66 31.11 0.55
C ASP A 47 -19.27 30.68 1.89
N ARG A 48 -20.59 30.71 2.05
CA ARG A 48 -21.25 30.24 3.27
C ARG A 48 -21.09 28.75 3.50
N GLN A 49 -21.19 27.92 2.46
CA GLN A 49 -20.95 26.48 2.57
C GLN A 49 -19.47 26.18 2.89
N HIS A 50 -18.54 26.86 2.22
CA HIS A 50 -17.11 26.68 2.42
C HIS A 50 -16.68 27.17 3.81
N ASN A 51 -17.11 28.36 4.23
CA ASN A 51 -16.81 28.91 5.54
C ASN A 51 -17.45 28.09 6.67
N ASN A 52 -18.65 27.53 6.48
CA ASN A 52 -19.22 26.61 7.47
C ASN A 52 -18.41 25.30 7.56
N ILE A 53 -17.95 24.76 6.43
CA ILE A 53 -17.08 23.56 6.42
C ILE A 53 -15.75 23.86 7.11
N VAL A 54 -15.11 25.00 6.80
CA VAL A 54 -13.86 25.44 7.42
C VAL A 54 -14.07 25.73 8.91
N TYR A 55 -15.16 26.37 9.31
CA TYR A 55 -15.47 26.66 10.71
C TYR A 55 -15.71 25.39 11.53
N HIS A 56 -16.55 24.47 11.03
CA HIS A 56 -16.75 23.17 11.67
C HIS A 56 -15.47 22.33 11.70
N TYR A 57 -14.59 22.49 10.71
CA TYR A 57 -13.32 21.81 10.64
C TYR A 57 -12.30 22.35 11.67
N VAL A 58 -12.15 23.67 11.76
CA VAL A 58 -11.21 24.34 12.69
C VAL A 58 -11.60 24.09 14.15
N GLN A 59 -12.90 23.99 14.46
CA GLN A 59 -13.38 23.75 15.83
C GLN A 59 -13.32 22.29 16.29
N ARG A 60 -13.14 21.32 15.39
CA ARG A 60 -13.14 19.90 15.75
C ARG A 60 -11.83 19.52 16.43
N GLN A 61 -11.88 18.79 17.55
CA GLN A 61 -10.69 18.12 18.09
C GLN A 61 -10.34 16.90 17.24
N ASP A 62 -9.06 16.64 16.99
CA ASP A 62 -8.64 15.59 16.06
C ASP A 62 -8.15 14.34 16.78
N ASP A 63 -8.45 13.17 16.24
CA ASP A 63 -7.87 11.90 16.70
C ASP A 63 -6.65 11.56 15.84
N ILE A 64 -5.58 11.08 16.49
CA ILE A 64 -4.47 10.41 15.84
C ILE A 64 -4.25 9.03 16.46
N ALA A 65 -3.92 8.03 15.64
CA ALA A 65 -3.45 6.75 16.12
C ALA A 65 -1.98 6.55 15.74
N LEU A 66 -1.11 6.54 16.75
CA LEU A 66 0.32 6.33 16.57
C LEU A 66 0.60 4.84 16.30
N LEU A 67 1.29 4.56 15.19
CA LEU A 67 1.66 3.21 14.77
C LEU A 67 3.07 2.85 15.23
N SER A 68 4.01 3.78 15.08
CA SER A 68 5.39 3.58 15.52
C SER A 68 6.14 4.90 15.74
N ALA A 69 7.16 4.85 16.61
CA ALA A 69 8.11 5.93 16.86
C ALA A 69 9.53 5.37 16.70
N THR A 70 10.19 5.72 15.60
CA THR A 70 11.52 5.18 15.25
C THR A 70 12.59 6.24 15.44
N PHE A 71 13.57 5.97 16.31
CA PHE A 71 14.67 6.87 16.61
C PHE A 71 15.95 6.44 15.89
N TYR A 72 16.56 7.37 15.18
CA TYR A 72 17.78 7.17 14.39
C TYR A 72 18.93 7.93 15.02
N ASN A 73 19.74 7.24 15.82
CA ASN A 73 20.97 7.82 16.39
C ASN A 73 21.94 8.25 15.28
N THR A 74 22.25 7.33 14.38
CA THR A 74 23.01 7.59 13.14
C THR A 74 22.16 7.25 11.94
N SER A 75 22.14 8.10 10.91
CA SER A 75 21.37 7.82 9.71
C SER A 75 22.09 8.26 8.44
N LYS A 76 22.06 7.40 7.41
CA LYS A 76 22.43 7.77 6.03
C LYS A 76 21.31 8.51 5.31
N SER A 77 20.10 8.45 5.88
CA SER A 77 18.88 8.94 5.25
C SER A 77 18.44 10.25 5.91
N PHE A 78 18.27 10.27 7.22
CA PHE A 78 17.95 11.48 7.97
C PHE A 78 19.22 12.10 8.55
N SER A 79 19.08 13.26 9.18
CA SER A 79 20.11 13.77 10.08
C SER A 79 20.28 12.85 11.29
N ASN A 80 21.46 12.87 11.90
CA ASN A 80 21.70 12.13 13.13
C ASN A 80 20.76 12.61 14.24
N ASN A 81 20.43 11.72 15.17
CA ASN A 81 19.45 11.94 16.24
C ASN A 81 18.04 12.32 15.74
N SER A 82 17.62 11.77 14.60
CA SER A 82 16.27 12.01 14.09
C SER A 82 15.22 11.11 14.74
N LEU A 83 14.05 11.66 15.03
CA LEU A 83 12.85 10.92 15.39
C LEU A 83 11.85 10.95 14.24
N VAL A 84 11.32 9.77 13.90
CA VAL A 84 10.23 9.64 12.94
C VAL A 84 9.03 8.97 13.59
N LEU A 85 7.91 9.68 13.64
CA LEU A 85 6.62 9.13 14.03
C LEU A 85 5.85 8.71 12.79
N LEU A 86 5.27 7.52 12.80
CA LEU A 86 4.28 7.08 11.82
C LEU A 86 2.94 6.97 12.53
N PHE A 87 1.93 7.65 12.00
CA PHE A 87 0.59 7.69 12.57
C PHE A 87 -0.47 7.74 11.49
N VAL A 88 -1.72 7.43 11.85
CA VAL A 88 -2.89 7.68 10.99
C VAL A 88 -3.77 8.74 11.62
N ALA A 89 -4.35 9.58 10.76
CA ALA A 89 -5.26 10.63 11.16
C ALA A 89 -6.22 10.93 10.01
N HIS A 90 -7.16 11.85 10.25
CA HIS A 90 -8.04 12.33 9.20
C HIS A 90 -7.22 13.01 8.07
N GLN A 91 -7.60 12.83 6.79
CA GLN A 91 -6.81 13.22 5.61
C GLN A 91 -6.41 14.70 5.55
N ILE A 92 -7.25 15.58 6.11
CA ILE A 92 -6.98 17.02 6.18
C ILE A 92 -6.16 17.44 7.40
N PHE A 93 -5.82 16.53 8.33
CA PHE A 93 -5.11 16.81 9.59
C PHE A 93 -3.91 17.76 9.44
N HIS A 94 -3.07 17.53 8.43
CA HIS A 94 -1.88 18.33 8.13
C HIS A 94 -2.15 19.81 7.76
N TYR A 95 -3.38 20.17 7.36
CA TYR A 95 -3.76 21.57 7.13
C TYR A 95 -3.98 22.33 8.44
N LYS A 96 -4.35 21.64 9.51
CA LYS A 96 -4.55 22.22 10.84
C LYS A 96 -3.31 22.11 11.71
N HIS A 97 -2.58 21.00 11.60
CA HIS A 97 -1.38 20.71 12.37
C HIS A 97 -0.20 20.45 11.44
N SER A 98 0.69 21.44 11.31
CA SER A 98 1.89 21.33 10.46
C SER A 98 3.06 20.64 11.18
N SER A 99 3.02 20.58 12.51
CA SER A 99 4.07 19.95 13.32
C SER A 99 3.57 19.43 14.66
N PHE A 100 4.37 18.58 15.28
CA PHE A 100 4.24 18.18 16.68
C PHE A 100 5.36 18.79 17.53
N GLU A 101 5.05 19.10 18.78
CA GLU A 101 6.05 19.45 19.79
C GLU A 101 6.46 18.20 20.57
N ILE A 102 7.76 18.04 20.77
CA ILE A 102 8.35 16.92 21.50
C ILE A 102 9.23 17.48 22.62
N GLU A 103 9.21 16.83 23.77
CA GLU A 103 10.13 17.07 24.88
C GLU A 103 11.00 15.83 25.09
N THR A 104 12.31 16.04 25.09
CA THR A 104 13.33 15.06 25.44
C THR A 104 13.76 15.30 26.87
N PHE A 105 13.90 14.25 27.69
CA PHE A 105 14.25 14.37 29.10
C PHE A 105 15.34 13.38 29.51
N ALA A 106 16.39 13.90 30.15
CA ALA A 106 17.49 13.13 30.71
C ALA A 106 17.82 13.65 32.12
N GLY A 107 17.34 12.94 33.15
CA GLY A 107 17.42 13.44 34.52
C GLY A 107 16.59 14.72 34.71
N ASN A 108 17.26 15.83 35.05
CA ASN A 108 16.62 17.14 35.25
C ASN A 108 16.69 18.04 34.01
N GLU A 109 17.42 17.64 32.96
CA GLU A 109 17.53 18.41 31.74
C GLU A 109 16.39 18.05 30.78
N THR A 110 15.70 19.08 30.28
CA THR A 110 14.68 18.93 29.25
C THR A 110 15.00 19.82 28.06
N THR A 111 14.89 19.25 26.87
CA THR A 111 15.03 19.96 25.60
C THR A 111 13.76 19.78 24.78
N ARG A 112 13.44 20.76 23.93
CA ARG A 112 12.25 20.71 23.08
C ARG A 112 12.65 20.68 21.62
N ALA A 113 11.89 19.91 20.85
CA ALA A 113 12.05 19.76 19.42
C ALA A 113 10.71 19.82 18.71
N THR A 114 10.74 20.06 17.41
CA THR A 114 9.56 20.11 16.55
C THR A 114 9.67 19.07 15.45
N LEU A 115 8.63 18.26 15.28
CA LEU A 115 8.56 17.29 14.18
C LEU A 115 7.62 17.81 13.10
N ARG A 116 8.11 17.97 11.88
CA ARG A 116 7.31 18.39 10.74
C ARG A 116 6.42 17.24 10.25
N ILE A 117 5.13 17.49 10.10
CA ILE A 117 4.15 16.51 9.62
C ILE A 117 4.10 16.51 8.09
N MET A 118 4.06 15.32 7.49
CA MET A 118 3.93 15.11 6.05
C MET A 118 3.01 13.93 5.75
N PRO A 119 2.14 14.02 4.73
CA PRO A 119 1.31 12.89 4.32
C PRO A 119 2.16 11.80 3.68
N VAL A 120 1.86 10.53 3.96
CA VAL A 120 2.52 9.38 3.31
C VAL A 120 2.08 9.25 1.84
N ILE A 121 0.83 9.61 1.54
CA ILE A 121 0.24 9.58 0.20
C ILE A 121 -0.08 11.01 -0.28
N GLY A 122 0.32 11.33 -1.51
CA GLY A 122 0.14 12.68 -2.07
C GLY A 122 -1.22 12.89 -2.75
N GLN A 123 -1.83 11.83 -3.27
CA GLN A 123 -3.21 11.86 -3.76
C GLN A 123 -4.10 11.27 -2.68
N MET A 124 -4.82 12.13 -1.97
CA MET A 124 -5.76 11.70 -0.95
C MET A 124 -6.95 11.02 -1.64
N PRO A 125 -7.19 9.72 -1.39
CA PRO A 125 -8.36 9.06 -1.95
C PRO A 125 -9.61 9.72 -1.38
N PHE A 126 -10.38 10.41 -2.22
CA PHE A 126 -11.59 11.17 -1.81
C PHE A 126 -12.58 10.36 -0.95
N TYR A 127 -12.52 9.03 -1.04
CA TYR A 127 -13.42 8.10 -0.36
C TYR A 127 -12.93 7.62 1.01
N CYS A 128 -11.62 7.71 1.31
CA CYS A 128 -11.05 7.29 2.59
C CYS A 128 -10.69 8.52 3.42
N LYS A 129 -11.39 8.72 4.53
CA LYS A 129 -11.18 9.91 5.35
C LYS A 129 -9.94 9.83 6.22
N TRP A 130 -9.39 8.64 6.45
CA TRP A 130 -8.19 8.44 7.24
C TRP A 130 -7.03 7.98 6.37
N VAL A 131 -5.85 8.54 6.61
CA VAL A 131 -4.64 8.26 5.85
C VAL A 131 -3.41 8.28 6.77
N PRO A 132 -2.32 7.60 6.39
CA PRO A 132 -1.07 7.66 7.15
C PRO A 132 -0.29 8.96 6.90
N PHE A 133 0.41 9.38 7.96
CA PHE A 133 1.30 10.53 8.01
C PHE A 133 2.60 10.12 8.68
N ILE A 134 3.68 10.82 8.32
CA ILE A 134 4.93 10.79 9.07
C ILE A 134 5.20 12.15 9.70
N ALA A 135 5.77 12.18 10.90
CA ALA A 135 6.32 13.40 11.49
C ALA A 135 7.82 13.19 11.75
N ILE A 136 8.65 14.11 11.25
CA ILE A 136 10.11 13.97 11.25
C ILE A 136 10.75 15.21 11.86
N GLY A 137 11.75 15.03 12.71
CA GLY A 137 12.58 16.11 13.23
C GLY A 137 13.78 15.61 14.01
N GLU A 138 14.73 16.51 14.23
CA GLU A 138 15.96 16.26 14.97
C GLU A 138 15.72 16.45 16.46
N LEU A 139 16.33 15.58 17.26
CA LEU A 139 16.32 15.67 18.70
C LEU A 139 17.71 16.01 19.22
N ASP A 140 17.78 16.90 20.19
CA ASP A 140 19.00 17.17 20.94
C ASP A 140 19.08 16.22 22.14
N ILE A 141 19.55 14.99 21.89
CA ILE A 141 19.61 13.92 22.91
C ILE A 141 21.00 13.33 23.09
N THR A 142 21.25 12.90 24.32
CA THR A 142 22.24 11.86 24.65
C THR A 142 21.54 10.50 24.73
N SER A 143 22.28 9.40 24.60
CA SER A 143 21.80 8.03 24.37
C SER A 143 20.89 7.40 25.45
N SER A 144 20.50 8.15 26.49
CA SER A 144 19.68 7.68 27.62
C SER A 144 18.44 8.56 27.91
N ALA A 145 18.07 9.46 27.00
CA ALA A 145 16.92 10.34 27.18
C ALA A 145 15.59 9.65 26.82
N GLY A 146 14.56 9.87 27.64
CA GLY A 146 13.18 9.54 27.29
C GLY A 146 12.57 10.64 26.42
N VAL A 147 11.49 10.31 25.70
CA VAL A 147 10.84 11.24 24.76
C VAL A 147 9.35 11.31 25.01
N ARG A 148 8.81 12.53 25.08
CA ARG A 148 7.38 12.79 25.23
C ARG A 148 6.83 13.62 24.09
N LEU A 149 5.68 13.23 23.57
CA LEU A 149 4.88 14.05 22.67
C LEU A 149 4.04 15.02 23.52
N ILE A 150 4.05 16.30 23.15
CA ILE A 150 3.34 17.37 23.84
C ILE A 150 2.08 17.73 23.05
N SER A 151 0.95 17.85 23.75
CA SER A 151 -0.28 18.40 23.20
C SER A 151 -0.93 19.33 24.23
N GLY A 152 -0.48 20.59 24.22
CA GLY A 152 -0.92 21.59 25.19
C GLY A 152 -0.26 21.35 26.56
N GLU A 153 -1.05 21.32 27.63
CA GLU A 153 -0.52 21.01 28.98
C GLU A 153 -0.28 19.51 29.23
N LYS A 154 -0.65 18.65 28.28
CA LYS A 154 -0.55 17.19 28.39
C LYS A 154 0.68 16.66 27.67
N GLN A 155 1.27 15.63 28.28
CA GLN A 155 2.46 14.96 27.79
C GLN A 155 2.23 13.45 27.75
N ILE A 156 2.78 12.78 26.75
CA ILE A 156 2.72 11.32 26.62
C ILE A 156 4.09 10.77 26.25
N GLU A 157 4.57 9.82 27.03
CA GLU A 157 5.83 9.14 26.76
C GLU A 157 5.71 8.19 25.56
N LEU A 158 6.69 8.27 24.65
CA LEU A 158 6.75 7.47 23.45
C LEU A 158 7.62 6.23 23.66
N ASN A 159 7.12 5.08 23.22
CA ASN A 159 7.91 3.85 23.15
C ASN A 159 8.77 3.89 21.89
N LEU A 160 10.03 4.29 22.03
CA LEU A 160 10.96 4.35 20.91
C LEU A 160 11.43 2.96 20.50
N ARG A 161 11.57 2.76 19.20
CA ARG A 161 12.30 1.62 18.61
C ARG A 161 13.46 2.13 17.75
N GLU A 162 14.50 1.33 17.65
CA GLU A 162 15.60 1.58 16.72
C GLU A 162 15.33 0.92 15.35
N PRO A 163 15.99 1.38 14.27
CA PRO A 163 16.04 0.67 13.00
C PRO A 163 16.54 -0.76 13.19
N TYR A 164 16.16 -1.64 12.26
CA TYR A 164 16.58 -3.03 12.32
C TYR A 164 18.11 -3.12 12.22
N PRO A 165 18.79 -3.79 13.17
CA PRO A 165 20.24 -3.71 13.29
C PRO A 165 20.99 -4.51 12.23
N GLU A 166 20.44 -5.65 11.81
CA GLU A 166 21.07 -6.54 10.85
C GLU A 166 21.00 -5.99 9.43
N LYS A 167 22.12 -6.01 8.73
CA LYS A 167 22.22 -5.53 7.35
C LYS A 167 21.71 -6.61 6.39
N HIS A 168 20.80 -6.23 5.49
CA HIS A 168 20.30 -7.10 4.43
C HIS A 168 20.42 -6.34 3.10
N PRO A 169 21.13 -6.87 2.08
CA PRO A 169 21.22 -6.18 0.79
C PRO A 169 19.85 -5.84 0.20
N VAL A 170 18.90 -6.78 0.33
CA VAL A 170 17.53 -6.65 -0.15
C VAL A 170 16.54 -7.10 0.91
N VAL A 171 15.53 -6.26 1.17
CA VAL A 171 14.37 -6.61 2.01
C VAL A 171 13.11 -6.61 1.15
N ALA A 172 12.27 -7.64 1.30
CA ALA A 172 10.96 -7.73 0.69
C ALA A 172 9.86 -7.48 1.73
N CYS A 173 9.21 -6.32 1.66
CA CYS A 173 8.15 -5.89 2.56
C CYS A 173 6.78 -6.25 1.97
N PHE A 174 6.20 -7.35 2.43
CA PHE A 174 4.91 -7.82 1.93
C PHE A 174 3.75 -7.01 2.53
N SER A 175 2.75 -6.77 1.69
CA SER A 175 1.46 -6.19 2.10
C SER A 175 0.81 -6.97 3.26
N PRO A 176 0.04 -6.30 4.16
CA PRO A 176 -0.60 -6.97 5.28
C PRO A 176 -1.45 -8.18 4.87
N LEU A 177 -1.09 -9.36 5.36
CA LEU A 177 -1.78 -10.61 5.15
C LEU A 177 -2.98 -10.71 6.07
N PHE A 178 -4.15 -11.04 5.53
CA PHE A 178 -5.40 -11.14 6.28
C PHE A 178 -6.19 -12.33 5.75
N LEU A 179 -6.84 -13.06 6.65
CA LEU A 179 -7.60 -14.27 6.34
C LEU A 179 -6.81 -15.22 5.41
N ASN A 180 -5.49 -15.24 5.56
CA ASN A 180 -4.63 -15.84 4.56
C ASN A 180 -4.65 -17.36 4.72
N GLU A 181 -5.10 -18.04 3.67
CA GLU A 181 -5.21 -19.50 3.62
C GLU A 181 -4.72 -20.09 2.29
N ARG A 182 -4.47 -19.24 1.28
CA ARG A 182 -3.93 -19.63 -0.02
C ARG A 182 -2.43 -19.83 0.09
N TRP A 183 -2.07 -20.98 0.61
CA TRP A 183 -0.70 -21.32 0.96
C TRP A 183 0.20 -21.50 -0.28
N GLN A 184 -0.33 -21.92 -1.43
CA GLN A 184 0.47 -22.25 -2.61
C GLN A 184 1.31 -21.05 -3.09
N LEU A 185 0.70 -19.86 -3.28
CA LEU A 185 1.47 -18.69 -3.72
C LEU A 185 2.37 -18.15 -2.63
N LEU A 186 1.90 -18.15 -1.38
CA LEU A 186 2.72 -17.64 -0.30
C LEU A 186 4.00 -18.45 -0.16
N ILE A 187 3.91 -19.79 -0.26
CA ILE A 187 5.08 -20.67 -0.26
C ILE A 187 5.92 -20.48 -1.53
N LEU A 188 5.31 -20.44 -2.72
CA LEU A 188 6.03 -20.20 -3.98
C LEU A 188 6.85 -18.90 -3.92
N THR A 189 6.19 -17.81 -3.54
CA THR A 189 6.79 -16.48 -3.41
C THR A 189 7.87 -16.49 -2.34
N ALA A 190 7.64 -17.11 -1.17
CA ALA A 190 8.66 -17.24 -0.15
C ALA A 190 9.89 -18.02 -0.63
N GLN A 191 9.70 -19.11 -1.40
CA GLN A 191 10.80 -19.89 -1.97
C GLN A 191 11.59 -19.09 -3.00
N VAL A 192 10.91 -18.42 -3.95
CA VAL A 192 11.56 -17.58 -4.96
C VAL A 192 12.34 -16.44 -4.33
N TYR A 193 11.75 -15.72 -3.37
CA TYR A 193 12.41 -14.58 -2.75
C TYR A 193 13.56 -14.99 -1.84
N SER A 194 13.41 -16.11 -1.12
CA SER A 194 14.50 -16.68 -0.32
C SER A 194 15.66 -17.14 -1.21
N HIS A 195 15.38 -17.78 -2.35
CA HIS A 195 16.39 -18.24 -3.30
C HIS A 195 17.25 -17.09 -3.85
N TYR A 196 16.60 -16.00 -4.27
CA TYR A 196 17.31 -14.82 -4.79
C TYR A 196 17.83 -13.87 -3.69
N GLY A 197 17.83 -14.31 -2.43
CA GLY A 197 18.56 -13.67 -1.33
C GLY A 197 17.85 -12.49 -0.66
N ALA A 198 16.52 -12.37 -0.78
CA ALA A 198 15.76 -11.35 -0.05
C ALA A 198 15.51 -11.77 1.41
N PHE A 199 15.63 -10.81 2.33
CA PHE A 199 15.07 -10.94 3.68
C PHE A 199 13.60 -10.54 3.66
N MET A 200 12.69 -11.43 4.06
CA MET A 200 11.26 -11.23 3.92
C MET A 200 10.62 -10.66 5.18
N HIS A 201 9.78 -9.64 5.04
CA HIS A 201 9.01 -9.06 6.14
C HIS A 201 7.51 -9.22 5.86
N PHE A 202 6.84 -10.02 6.68
CA PHE A 202 5.41 -10.28 6.58
C PHE A 202 4.67 -9.60 7.72
N TYR A 203 3.83 -8.63 7.38
CA TYR A 203 2.79 -8.16 8.29
C TYR A 203 1.61 -9.12 8.24
N VAL A 204 1.19 -9.63 9.39
CA VAL A 204 0.06 -10.56 9.51
C VAL A 204 -1.00 -9.93 10.38
N ARG A 205 -2.24 -9.90 9.89
CA ARG A 205 -3.45 -9.54 10.63
C ARG A 205 -4.23 -10.78 11.03
N SER A 206 -4.36 -11.72 10.10
CA SER A 206 -4.85 -13.07 10.39
C SER A 206 -4.46 -14.06 9.30
N MET A 207 -4.22 -15.32 9.69
CA MET A 207 -3.99 -16.43 8.76
C MET A 207 -4.23 -17.78 9.43
N ILE A 208 -4.41 -18.84 8.64
CA ILE A 208 -4.55 -20.20 9.18
C ILE A 208 -3.28 -20.63 9.92
N THR A 209 -3.43 -21.36 11.04
CA THR A 209 -2.32 -21.65 11.96
C THR A 209 -1.19 -22.42 11.27
N ASP A 210 -1.50 -23.44 10.46
CA ASP A 210 -0.45 -24.25 9.82
C ASP A 210 0.37 -23.41 8.82
N LEU A 211 -0.24 -22.45 8.11
CA LEU A 211 0.47 -21.57 7.20
C LEU A 211 1.35 -20.53 7.94
N PHE A 212 0.88 -20.06 9.09
CA PHE A 212 1.69 -19.22 9.98
C PHE A 212 2.94 -19.95 10.47
N ASP A 213 2.79 -21.22 10.86
CA ASP A 213 3.89 -22.06 11.29
C ASP A 213 4.87 -22.35 10.14
N VAL A 214 4.37 -22.56 8.91
CA VAL A 214 5.20 -22.66 7.70
C VAL A 214 5.99 -21.36 7.47
N LEU A 215 5.39 -20.18 7.58
CA LEU A 215 6.12 -18.92 7.40
C LEU A 215 7.26 -18.75 8.42
N LYS A 216 7.03 -19.14 9.67
CA LYS A 216 8.04 -19.08 10.72
C LYS A 216 9.24 -20.00 10.51
N TYR A 217 9.13 -20.99 9.61
CA TYR A 217 10.26 -21.86 9.25
C TYR A 217 11.35 -21.11 8.50
N TYR A 218 10.99 -20.11 7.69
CA TYR A 218 11.97 -19.38 6.87
C TYR A 218 12.87 -18.52 7.77
N LYS A 219 14.15 -18.90 7.87
CA LYS A 219 15.17 -18.20 8.68
C LYS A 219 15.38 -16.76 8.24
N HIS A 220 15.29 -16.48 6.94
CA HIS A 220 15.40 -15.15 6.36
C HIS A 220 14.03 -14.48 6.24
N SER A 221 13.20 -14.63 7.26
CA SER A 221 11.90 -13.98 7.33
C SER A 221 11.60 -13.45 8.72
N ARG A 222 10.79 -12.40 8.76
CA ARG A 222 10.22 -11.86 9.99
C ARG A 222 8.71 -11.78 9.82
N VAL A 223 7.98 -12.42 10.74
CA VAL A 223 6.52 -12.37 10.81
C VAL A 223 6.13 -11.43 11.94
N VAL A 224 5.47 -10.32 11.63
CA VAL A 224 5.14 -9.23 12.56
C VAL A 224 3.63 -9.03 12.62
N PRO A 225 3.04 -8.87 13.81
CA PRO A 225 1.62 -8.59 13.93
C PRO A 225 1.28 -7.20 13.35
N TRP A 226 0.13 -7.08 12.70
CA TRP A 226 -0.41 -5.82 12.18
C TRP A 226 -1.92 -5.76 12.45
N SER A 227 -2.31 -5.13 13.55
CA SER A 227 -3.71 -5.09 13.99
C SER A 227 -4.54 -4.07 13.19
N GLY A 228 -5.86 -4.20 13.28
CA GLY A 228 -6.75 -3.07 13.02
C GLY A 228 -6.46 -1.92 13.98
N ILE A 229 -6.77 -0.71 13.54
CA ILE A 229 -6.65 0.53 14.28
C ILE A 229 -7.93 0.77 15.08
N HIS A 230 -7.77 0.78 16.39
CA HIS A 230 -8.84 1.07 17.33
C HIS A 230 -8.55 2.39 18.05
N LEU A 231 -9.59 3.18 18.31
CA LEU A 231 -9.49 4.35 19.18
C LEU A 231 -10.03 3.99 20.56
N GLY A 232 -9.47 4.60 21.60
CA GLY A 232 -9.98 4.41 22.95
C GLY A 232 -11.27 5.17 23.20
N LYS A 233 -11.87 4.93 24.37
CA LYS A 233 -13.19 5.44 24.75
C LYS A 233 -13.30 6.96 24.75
N GLU A 234 -12.18 7.66 24.96
CA GLU A 234 -12.12 9.12 25.01
C GLU A 234 -11.94 9.78 23.64
N SER A 235 -12.15 9.08 22.52
CA SER A 235 -11.97 9.63 21.16
C SER A 235 -12.85 10.85 20.86
N ALA A 236 -12.28 11.82 20.15
CA ALA A 236 -13.01 12.97 19.59
C ALA A 236 -14.07 12.57 18.56
N SER A 237 -13.85 11.46 17.84
CA SER A 237 -14.79 10.92 16.85
C SER A 237 -15.96 10.16 17.48
N GLY A 238 -15.98 10.03 18.81
CA GLY A 238 -17.03 9.38 19.57
C GLY A 238 -16.78 7.91 19.85
N PRO A 239 -17.51 7.32 20.81
CA PRO A 239 -17.32 5.94 21.22
C PRO A 239 -17.70 4.96 20.10
N GLY A 240 -16.83 3.97 19.87
CA GLY A 240 -17.06 2.91 18.89
C GLY A 240 -16.69 3.28 17.45
N PHE A 241 -16.21 4.50 17.18
CA PHE A 241 -15.66 4.83 15.88
C PHE A 241 -14.41 3.97 15.58
N ARG A 242 -14.35 3.41 14.37
CA ARG A 242 -13.24 2.56 13.91
C ARG A 242 -12.59 3.14 12.66
N PRO A 243 -11.37 3.70 12.78
CA PRO A 243 -10.60 4.20 11.64
C PRO A 243 -10.40 3.19 10.51
N ASP A 244 -10.38 1.88 10.81
CA ASP A 244 -10.21 0.83 9.81
C ASP A 244 -11.22 0.88 8.66
N PHE A 245 -12.46 1.33 8.93
CA PHE A 245 -13.49 1.47 7.90
C PHE A 245 -13.25 2.68 6.97
N GLU A 246 -12.31 3.54 7.32
CA GLU A 246 -11.97 4.78 6.63
C GLU A 246 -10.49 4.81 6.19
N LEU A 247 -9.77 3.68 6.35
CA LEU A 247 -8.38 3.47 5.94
C LEU A 247 -8.32 2.56 4.71
N GLU A 248 -7.53 2.96 3.73
CA GLU A 248 -7.38 2.21 2.49
C GLU A 248 -6.65 0.87 2.73
N PHE A 249 -7.20 -0.23 2.21
CA PHE A 249 -6.54 -1.54 2.13
C PHE A 249 -5.91 -2.04 3.45
N ARG A 250 -6.61 -1.91 4.59
CA ARG A 250 -6.08 -2.29 5.93
C ARG A 250 -4.82 -1.51 6.33
N ASN A 251 -4.76 -0.25 5.94
CA ASN A 251 -3.60 0.61 6.18
C ASN A 251 -2.31 0.08 5.53
N GLN A 252 -2.40 -0.44 4.31
CA GLN A 252 -1.27 -0.98 3.55
C GLN A 252 -0.15 0.06 3.36
N ALA A 253 -0.51 1.33 3.08
CA ALA A 253 0.44 2.43 2.98
C ALA A 253 1.22 2.65 4.30
N GLY A 254 0.53 2.55 5.43
CA GLY A 254 1.13 2.62 6.76
C GLY A 254 2.08 1.45 7.00
N ALA A 255 1.67 0.22 6.69
CA ALA A 255 2.52 -0.97 6.85
C ALA A 255 3.78 -0.93 5.98
N MET A 256 3.65 -0.56 4.70
CA MET A 256 4.80 -0.45 3.79
C MET A 256 5.76 0.67 4.24
N THR A 257 5.23 1.80 4.69
CA THR A 257 6.06 2.89 5.23
C THR A 257 6.69 2.48 6.57
N ASP A 258 6.00 1.72 7.43
CA ASP A 258 6.59 1.17 8.66
C ASP A 258 7.80 0.28 8.36
N CYS A 259 7.68 -0.60 7.35
CA CYS A 259 8.78 -1.46 6.91
C CYS A 259 9.93 -0.64 6.31
N LEU A 260 9.62 0.34 5.46
CA LEU A 260 10.61 1.27 4.93
C LEU A 260 11.42 1.92 6.05
N LEU A 261 10.74 2.47 7.07
CA LEU A 261 11.40 3.11 8.21
C LEU A 261 12.22 2.10 9.02
N MET A 262 11.69 0.90 9.25
CA MET A 262 12.39 -0.15 9.98
C MET A 262 13.71 -0.58 9.33
N TYR A 263 13.75 -0.73 8.00
CA TYR A 263 14.93 -1.19 7.26
C TYR A 263 15.71 -0.08 6.56
N LYS A 264 15.36 1.19 6.80
CA LYS A 264 15.93 2.34 6.10
C LYS A 264 17.46 2.41 6.20
N GLU A 265 17.98 2.02 7.35
CA GLU A 265 19.42 2.00 7.64
C GLU A 265 20.05 0.63 7.39
N SER A 266 19.27 -0.45 7.37
CA SER A 266 19.78 -1.82 7.24
C SER A 266 19.77 -2.36 5.82
N ALA A 267 19.00 -1.77 4.91
CA ALA A 267 18.86 -2.23 3.54
C ALA A 267 19.53 -1.33 2.49
N SER A 268 20.04 -1.95 1.44
CA SER A 268 20.47 -1.26 0.22
C SER A 268 19.29 -1.04 -0.73
N TYR A 269 18.38 -2.02 -0.79
CA TYR A 269 17.16 -1.97 -1.59
C TYR A 269 15.98 -2.56 -0.81
N ILE A 270 14.79 -2.01 -1.02
CA ILE A 270 13.55 -2.58 -0.49
C ILE A 270 12.55 -2.76 -1.63
N ILE A 271 11.95 -3.95 -1.73
CA ILE A 271 10.86 -4.27 -2.65
C ILE A 271 9.55 -4.37 -1.89
N PHE A 272 8.45 -3.89 -2.48
CA PHE A 272 7.10 -3.93 -1.89
C PHE A 272 6.14 -4.80 -2.73
N PRO A 273 6.22 -6.14 -2.65
CA PRO A 273 5.38 -7.03 -3.43
C PRO A 273 4.08 -7.43 -2.70
N ASP A 274 3.10 -7.94 -3.46
CA ASP A 274 2.04 -8.78 -2.90
C ASP A 274 2.48 -10.26 -2.93
N THR A 275 1.74 -11.14 -2.25
CA THR A 275 2.10 -12.57 -2.18
C THR A 275 1.94 -13.32 -3.50
N ASP A 276 1.24 -12.72 -4.47
CA ASP A 276 1.03 -13.21 -5.82
C ASP A 276 1.92 -12.54 -6.88
N ASP A 277 2.91 -11.77 -6.44
CA ASP A 277 3.89 -11.11 -7.31
C ASP A 277 5.31 -11.64 -7.09
N ILE A 278 5.90 -12.18 -8.16
CA ILE A 278 7.30 -12.61 -8.15
C ILE A 278 8.14 -11.81 -9.15
N ILE A 279 9.37 -11.49 -8.76
CA ILE A 279 10.40 -10.98 -9.67
C ILE A 279 11.48 -12.03 -9.79
N ILE A 280 11.86 -12.34 -11.02
CA ILE A 280 13.00 -13.20 -11.32
C ILE A 280 14.12 -12.31 -11.86
N PRO A 281 15.31 -12.29 -11.24
CA PRO A 281 16.46 -11.54 -11.74
C PRO A 281 16.81 -11.88 -13.20
N ARG A 282 17.14 -10.85 -13.98
CA ARG A 282 17.42 -10.95 -15.44
C ARG A 282 18.75 -10.31 -15.82
N LEU A 283 19.19 -9.32 -15.06
CA LEU A 283 20.44 -8.60 -15.19
C LEU A 283 21.47 -9.13 -14.19
N GLY A 284 21.03 -9.58 -13.00
CA GLY A 284 21.87 -10.20 -11.97
C GLY A 284 21.56 -11.67 -11.68
N LYS A 285 22.40 -12.32 -10.88
CA LYS A 285 22.14 -13.68 -10.36
C LYS A 285 21.22 -13.72 -9.14
N ASN A 286 21.05 -12.59 -8.47
CA ASN A 286 20.25 -12.43 -7.26
C ASN A 286 19.67 -11.00 -7.21
N PHE A 287 18.83 -10.69 -6.24
CA PHE A 287 18.19 -9.38 -6.18
C PHE A 287 19.16 -8.23 -5.95
N GLU A 288 20.23 -8.43 -5.16
CA GLU A 288 21.23 -7.39 -4.94
C GLU A 288 21.90 -6.98 -6.25
N GLN A 289 22.33 -7.96 -7.06
CA GLN A 289 22.95 -7.70 -8.36
C GLN A 289 21.97 -7.12 -9.37
N GLU A 290 20.73 -7.62 -9.40
CA GLU A 290 19.66 -7.10 -10.25
C GLU A 290 19.46 -5.60 -9.99
N PHE A 291 19.20 -5.25 -8.73
CA PHE A 291 18.88 -3.87 -8.36
C PHE A 291 20.11 -2.97 -8.46
N SER A 292 21.31 -3.47 -8.13
CA SER A 292 22.55 -2.72 -8.34
C SER A 292 22.75 -2.31 -9.80
N GLN A 293 22.52 -3.22 -10.74
CA GLN A 293 22.64 -2.92 -12.16
C GLN A 293 21.55 -1.95 -12.64
N ILE A 294 20.31 -2.14 -12.20
CA ILE A 294 19.21 -1.24 -12.59
C ILE A 294 19.44 0.18 -12.08
N PHE A 295 19.80 0.35 -10.82
CA PHE A 295 20.07 1.69 -10.27
C PHE A 295 21.38 2.30 -10.81
N ALA A 296 22.29 1.49 -11.36
CA ALA A 296 23.42 2.01 -12.13
C ALA A 296 23.00 2.52 -13.53
N LEU A 297 22.00 1.88 -14.16
CA LEU A 297 21.40 2.36 -15.42
C LEU A 297 20.55 3.63 -15.22
N PHE A 298 19.97 3.78 -14.03
CA PHE A 298 19.08 4.88 -13.67
C PHE A 298 19.55 5.58 -12.38
N PRO A 299 20.65 6.35 -12.43
CA PRO A 299 21.28 6.91 -11.24
C PRO A 299 20.39 7.90 -10.45
N GLU A 300 19.48 8.58 -11.13
CA GLU A 300 18.50 9.52 -10.53
C GLU A 300 17.25 8.82 -9.97
N ALA A 301 17.12 7.50 -10.13
CA ALA A 301 15.98 6.77 -9.58
C ALA A 301 16.07 6.72 -8.04
N ALA A 302 15.05 7.23 -7.36
CA ALA A 302 14.74 6.82 -5.98
C ALA A 302 13.93 5.52 -5.97
N VAL A 303 13.10 5.35 -7.00
CA VAL A 303 12.14 4.24 -7.13
C VAL A 303 12.18 3.69 -8.55
N ILE A 304 12.23 2.37 -8.66
CA ILE A 304 12.03 1.63 -9.90
C ILE A 304 10.68 0.94 -9.82
N ALA A 305 9.75 1.34 -10.68
CA ALA A 305 8.47 0.65 -10.85
C ALA A 305 8.61 -0.45 -11.91
N TYR A 306 8.56 -1.70 -11.47
CA TYR A 306 8.48 -2.84 -12.37
C TYR A 306 7.08 -2.87 -12.98
N ASN A 307 6.97 -3.00 -14.30
CA ASN A 307 5.70 -3.34 -14.92
C ASN A 307 5.26 -4.73 -14.46
N MET A 308 3.95 -4.95 -14.37
CA MET A 308 3.40 -6.22 -13.92
C MET A 308 2.80 -7.00 -15.08
N SER A 309 3.50 -8.04 -15.51
CA SER A 309 3.05 -8.96 -16.57
C SER A 309 2.02 -9.94 -16.01
N GLN A 310 0.85 -10.03 -16.67
CA GLN A 310 -0.17 -11.00 -16.31
C GLN A 310 0.23 -12.39 -16.80
N THR A 311 0.17 -13.38 -15.90
CA THR A 311 0.54 -14.76 -16.20
C THR A 311 -0.49 -15.77 -15.70
N ASP A 312 -0.65 -16.85 -16.46
CA ASP A 312 -1.33 -18.07 -16.04
C ASP A 312 -0.32 -19.06 -15.43
N ILE A 313 -0.76 -19.79 -14.39
CA ILE A 313 -0.01 -20.87 -13.76
C ILE A 313 -0.89 -22.11 -13.54
N HIS A 314 -0.24 -23.26 -13.48
CA HIS A 314 -0.81 -24.51 -13.01
C HIS A 314 -0.28 -24.82 -11.60
N ALA A 315 -1.17 -25.24 -10.70
CA ALA A 315 -0.79 -25.62 -9.34
C ALA A 315 -1.64 -26.76 -8.83
N GLU A 316 -1.04 -27.63 -8.02
CA GLU A 316 -1.76 -28.68 -7.33
C GLU A 316 -2.54 -28.15 -6.13
N ILE A 317 -3.70 -28.75 -5.88
CA ILE A 317 -4.56 -28.42 -4.75
C ILE A 317 -4.03 -29.07 -3.46
N SER A 318 -3.61 -30.34 -3.55
CA SER A 318 -3.18 -31.12 -2.39
C SER A 318 -1.73 -30.78 -2.00
N PRO A 319 -1.45 -30.55 -0.70
CA PRO A 319 -0.08 -30.41 -0.21
C PRO A 319 0.82 -31.57 -0.60
N SER A 320 0.27 -32.79 -0.62
CA SER A 320 1.03 -34.01 -0.93
C SER A 320 1.62 -34.05 -2.35
N ASN A 321 1.00 -33.37 -3.31
CA ASN A 321 1.41 -33.38 -4.72
C ASN A 321 2.05 -32.06 -5.16
N TYR A 322 1.95 -31.00 -4.36
CA TYR A 322 2.39 -29.68 -4.76
C TYR A 322 3.91 -29.58 -4.84
N MET A 323 4.39 -29.06 -5.98
CA MET A 323 5.81 -28.82 -6.26
C MET A 323 6.00 -27.41 -6.83
N VAL A 324 6.87 -26.63 -6.21
CA VAL A 324 7.12 -25.22 -6.62
C VAL A 324 7.70 -25.10 -8.03
N ASP A 325 8.55 -26.04 -8.45
CA ASP A 325 9.18 -26.03 -9.78
C ASP A 325 8.18 -26.37 -10.89
N GLU A 326 7.17 -27.19 -10.61
CA GLU A 326 6.06 -27.44 -11.56
C GLU A 326 5.24 -26.16 -11.78
N VAL A 327 4.97 -25.40 -10.72
CA VAL A 327 4.28 -24.10 -10.86
C VAL A 327 5.13 -23.13 -11.68
N LEU A 328 6.42 -23.01 -11.39
CA LEU A 328 7.33 -22.10 -12.11
C LEU A 328 7.50 -22.47 -13.59
N THR A 329 7.51 -23.75 -13.92
CA THR A 329 7.65 -24.24 -15.31
C THR A 329 6.35 -24.16 -16.09
N SER A 330 5.21 -24.03 -15.40
CA SER A 330 3.90 -23.86 -16.02
C SER A 330 3.57 -22.42 -16.43
N VAL A 331 4.39 -21.43 -16.05
CA VAL A 331 4.12 -19.99 -16.29
C VAL A 331 3.88 -19.72 -17.77
N ARG A 332 2.74 -19.09 -18.09
CA ARG A 332 2.39 -18.59 -19.42
C ARG A 332 2.05 -17.11 -19.38
N PHE A 333 2.68 -16.31 -20.22
CA PHE A 333 2.37 -14.88 -20.36
C PHE A 333 1.08 -14.67 -21.13
N ARG A 334 0.28 -13.68 -20.72
CA ARG A 334 -0.96 -13.28 -21.40
C ARG A 334 -0.80 -12.10 -22.36
N GLY A 335 0.40 -11.51 -22.42
CA GLY A 335 0.67 -10.31 -23.23
C GLY A 335 -0.03 -9.04 -22.71
N GLU A 336 -0.46 -9.07 -21.46
CA GLU A 336 -1.10 -7.95 -20.78
C GLU A 336 -0.22 -7.46 -19.63
N THR A 337 -0.18 -6.14 -19.46
CA THR A 337 0.59 -5.49 -18.40
C THR A 337 -0.28 -4.57 -17.58
N ARG A 338 -0.03 -4.50 -16.28
CA ARG A 338 -0.71 -3.62 -15.32
C ARG A 338 0.33 -2.79 -14.56
N TRP A 339 -0.17 -1.86 -13.73
CA TRP A 339 0.66 -1.13 -12.79
C TRP A 339 1.32 -2.11 -11.84
N GLY A 340 2.65 -2.14 -11.81
CA GLY A 340 3.36 -3.12 -11.01
C GLY A 340 3.98 -2.58 -9.74
N LYS A 341 4.95 -3.31 -9.23
CA LYS A 341 5.49 -3.13 -7.88
C LYS A 341 6.77 -2.32 -7.92
N VAL A 342 7.08 -1.73 -6.77
CA VAL A 342 8.19 -0.78 -6.64
C VAL A 342 9.35 -1.39 -5.87
N VAL A 343 10.55 -1.12 -6.37
CA VAL A 343 11.82 -1.32 -5.67
C VAL A 343 12.41 0.06 -5.41
N VAL A 344 12.91 0.28 -4.19
CA VAL A 344 13.35 1.62 -3.75
C VAL A 344 14.77 1.59 -3.22
N ARG A 345 15.44 2.74 -3.32
CA ARG A 345 16.64 3.06 -2.54
C ARG A 345 16.21 3.74 -1.25
N PRO A 346 16.34 3.10 -0.08
CA PRO A 346 15.75 3.61 1.15
C PRO A 346 16.24 5.01 1.54
N GLU A 347 17.50 5.36 1.21
CA GLU A 347 18.07 6.68 1.50
C GLU A 347 17.50 7.82 0.65
N ARG A 348 16.72 7.52 -0.40
CA ARG A 348 16.19 8.50 -1.36
C ARG A 348 14.69 8.78 -1.21
N ILE A 349 14.01 8.08 -0.29
CA ILE A 349 12.57 8.24 -0.07
C ILE A 349 12.21 8.24 1.42
N ASP A 350 11.15 8.95 1.81
CA ASP A 350 10.66 9.00 3.19
C ASP A 350 9.33 8.25 3.39
N SER A 351 8.61 7.95 2.30
CA SER A 351 7.35 7.19 2.34
C SER A 351 7.14 6.36 1.08
N VAL A 352 6.26 5.36 1.14
CA VAL A 352 5.93 4.51 -0.01
C VAL A 352 4.46 4.08 0.01
N TRP A 353 3.90 3.87 -1.18
CA TRP A 353 2.58 3.33 -1.43
C TRP A 353 2.64 2.27 -2.54
N ILE A 354 1.56 1.51 -2.71
CA ILE A 354 1.45 0.23 -3.44
C ILE A 354 2.18 0.23 -4.80
N HIS A 355 2.08 1.31 -5.57
CA HIS A 355 2.66 1.45 -6.90
C HIS A 355 3.55 2.69 -7.07
N LYS A 356 3.71 3.48 -6.00
CA LYS A 356 4.35 4.80 -6.08
C LYS A 356 4.89 5.27 -4.73
N SER A 357 5.99 6.01 -4.75
CA SER A 357 6.42 6.83 -3.60
C SER A 357 5.97 8.28 -3.77
N TYR A 358 5.48 8.87 -2.68
CA TYR A 358 5.16 10.30 -2.62
C TYR A 358 6.19 11.09 -1.78
N GLY A 359 6.97 10.41 -0.95
CA GLY A 359 8.07 10.99 -0.19
C GLY A 359 9.41 10.91 -0.93
N ILE A 360 9.44 11.08 -2.25
CA ILE A 360 10.71 11.10 -3.00
C ILE A 360 11.45 12.39 -2.69
N ARG A 361 12.74 12.29 -2.38
CA ARG A 361 13.58 13.44 -2.04
C ARG A 361 13.99 14.24 -3.26
N ASP A 362 14.24 15.52 -3.04
CA ASP A 362 14.69 16.44 -4.07
C ASP A 362 15.91 15.90 -4.83
N GLY A 363 15.88 16.04 -6.16
CA GLY A 363 16.91 15.53 -7.05
C GLY A 363 16.68 14.10 -7.55
N TYR A 364 15.71 13.36 -7.01
CA TYR A 364 15.41 12.01 -7.47
C TYR A 364 14.00 11.88 -8.04
N GLU A 365 13.76 10.77 -8.76
CA GLU A 365 12.47 10.47 -9.36
C GLU A 365 12.08 8.99 -9.29
N GLN A 366 10.83 8.72 -9.66
CA GLN A 366 10.35 7.35 -9.89
C GLN A 366 10.42 7.04 -11.39
N ILE A 367 11.14 5.98 -11.74
CA ILE A 367 11.34 5.53 -13.11
C ILE A 367 10.60 4.21 -13.30
N THR A 368 9.82 4.12 -14.37
CA THR A 368 9.22 2.84 -14.80
C THR A 368 10.27 2.03 -15.56
N LEU A 369 10.52 0.80 -15.11
CA LEU A 369 11.46 -0.10 -15.75
C LEU A 369 10.92 -0.53 -17.12
N PRO A 370 11.68 -0.34 -18.22
CA PRO A 370 11.34 -0.89 -19.51
C PRO A 370 11.10 -2.39 -19.42
N ILE A 371 9.97 -2.84 -19.97
CA ILE A 371 9.51 -4.23 -19.84
C ILE A 371 10.42 -5.21 -20.58
N GLU A 372 11.21 -4.73 -21.52
CA GLU A 372 12.21 -5.52 -22.24
C GLU A 372 13.42 -5.88 -21.34
N LEU A 373 13.66 -5.11 -20.27
CA LEU A 373 14.69 -5.40 -19.28
C LEU A 373 14.20 -6.43 -18.27
N ASN A 374 13.08 -6.14 -17.60
CA ASN A 374 12.43 -7.05 -16.66
C ASN A 374 10.99 -6.60 -16.31
N SER A 375 10.21 -7.51 -15.72
CA SER A 375 8.88 -7.25 -15.17
C SER A 375 8.60 -8.14 -13.95
N ALA A 376 7.71 -7.67 -13.09
CA ALA A 376 7.10 -8.53 -12.07
C ALA A 376 6.07 -9.44 -12.74
N LEU A 377 6.01 -10.70 -12.32
CA LEU A 377 5.01 -11.68 -12.75
C LEU A 377 3.86 -11.68 -11.76
N HIS A 378 2.66 -11.41 -12.25
CA HIS A 378 1.44 -11.49 -11.45
C HIS A 378 0.74 -12.81 -11.68
N LEU A 379 0.81 -13.67 -10.67
CA LEU A 379 0.33 -15.04 -10.70
C LEU A 379 -1.17 -15.11 -10.41
N ARG A 380 -1.96 -14.38 -11.21
CA ARG A 380 -3.39 -14.13 -10.95
C ARG A 380 -4.30 -15.25 -11.42
N PHE A 381 -3.97 -15.89 -12.53
CA PHE A 381 -4.83 -16.85 -13.21
C PHE A 381 -4.34 -18.27 -12.96
N TRP A 382 -5.16 -19.05 -12.27
CA TRP A 382 -4.76 -20.36 -11.78
C TRP A 382 -5.61 -21.45 -12.38
N ASN A 383 -4.93 -22.49 -12.83
CA ASN A 383 -5.53 -23.72 -13.27
C ASN A 383 -5.12 -24.82 -12.31
N PHE A 384 -6.08 -25.29 -11.51
CA PHE A 384 -5.84 -26.37 -10.56
C PHE A 384 -6.07 -27.72 -11.24
N SER A 385 -5.12 -28.65 -11.05
CA SER A 385 -5.28 -30.07 -11.42
C SER A 385 -5.73 -30.87 -10.21
N GLU A 386 -6.70 -31.77 -10.42
CA GLU A 386 -7.17 -32.73 -9.40
C GLU A 386 -6.37 -34.05 -9.44
N THR A 387 -5.55 -34.27 -10.46
CA THR A 387 -4.79 -35.50 -10.68
C THR A 387 -3.43 -35.21 -11.30
N GLY A 388 -2.38 -35.84 -10.75
CA GLY A 388 -0.96 -35.72 -11.13
C GLY A 388 -0.65 -36.19 -12.56
N SER A 389 -1.21 -35.47 -13.53
CA SER A 389 -1.16 -35.77 -14.96
C SER A 389 -0.37 -34.72 -15.75
N LEU A 390 0.54 -34.00 -15.09
CA LEU A 390 1.58 -33.25 -15.78
C LEU A 390 2.78 -34.17 -16.06
N GLU A 391 2.56 -35.22 -16.87
CA GLU A 391 3.63 -35.80 -17.68
C GLU A 391 3.99 -34.78 -18.78
N SER A 392 4.61 -33.67 -18.39
CA SER A 392 5.17 -32.72 -19.34
C SER A 392 6.66 -32.65 -19.12
N LYS A 393 7.43 -32.81 -20.20
CA LYS A 393 8.85 -32.44 -20.21
C LYS A 393 8.96 -31.07 -19.54
N ILE A 394 9.79 -30.97 -18.50
CA ILE A 394 10.15 -29.72 -17.85
C ILE A 394 10.79 -28.82 -18.93
N ASP A 395 9.98 -27.97 -19.55
CA ASP A 395 10.43 -26.99 -20.52
C ASP A 395 10.37 -25.63 -19.84
N ILE A 396 11.53 -25.00 -19.68
CA ILE A 396 11.64 -23.74 -18.96
C ILE A 396 10.94 -22.66 -19.78
N PRO A 397 9.95 -21.94 -19.22
CA PRO A 397 9.25 -20.87 -19.94
C PRO A 397 10.23 -19.84 -20.48
N LEU A 398 9.93 -19.29 -21.66
CA LEU A 398 10.66 -18.15 -22.18
C LEU A 398 10.04 -16.86 -21.64
N TYR A 399 10.88 -15.87 -21.33
CA TYR A 399 10.41 -14.55 -20.96
C TYR A 399 9.85 -13.82 -22.19
N ASP A 400 8.54 -13.62 -22.22
CA ASP A 400 7.82 -13.01 -23.34
C ASP A 400 6.67 -12.12 -22.84
N PRO A 401 6.98 -10.99 -22.19
CA PRO A 401 6.00 -10.19 -21.46
C PRO A 401 4.93 -9.52 -22.35
N LEU A 402 5.16 -9.44 -23.67
CA LEU A 402 4.27 -8.77 -24.63
C LEU A 402 3.82 -9.69 -25.81
N LEU A 403 3.97 -11.01 -25.67
CA LEU A 403 3.61 -12.02 -26.68
C LEU A 403 4.17 -11.74 -28.09
N THR A 404 5.42 -12.16 -28.30
CA THR A 404 6.11 -12.07 -29.61
C THR A 404 5.61 -13.08 -30.66
N LYS A 405 4.63 -13.93 -30.33
CA LYS A 405 4.21 -15.05 -31.20
C LYS A 405 3.14 -14.75 -32.26
N ASN A 406 2.42 -13.62 -32.22
CA ASN A 406 1.22 -13.44 -33.07
C ASN A 406 1.15 -12.17 -33.95
N SER A 407 2.21 -11.39 -34.12
CA SER A 407 2.20 -10.31 -35.11
C SER A 407 3.04 -10.65 -36.33
N ASN A 408 2.43 -10.60 -37.52
CA ASN A 408 3.12 -10.46 -38.81
C ASN A 408 3.93 -9.14 -38.92
N GLN A 409 4.23 -8.50 -37.79
CA GLN A 409 5.03 -7.30 -37.69
C GLN A 409 6.42 -7.73 -37.26
N THR A 410 7.40 -7.58 -38.14
CA THR A 410 8.82 -7.64 -37.79
C THR A 410 9.12 -6.65 -36.67
N PRO A 411 9.44 -7.09 -35.43
CA PRO A 411 9.81 -6.17 -34.38
C PRO A 411 11.24 -5.70 -34.68
N LYS A 412 11.42 -4.38 -34.80
CA LYS A 412 12.70 -3.70 -35.05
C LYS A 412 13.73 -3.93 -33.92
N TYR A 413 13.33 -4.60 -32.84
CA TYR A 413 14.16 -5.01 -31.70
C TYR A 413 13.80 -6.43 -31.26
N ARG A 414 14.39 -7.45 -31.91
CA ARG A 414 14.40 -8.81 -31.37
C ARG A 414 15.48 -8.90 -30.29
N SER A 415 15.10 -8.75 -29.03
CA SER A 415 15.90 -9.31 -27.93
C SER A 415 15.88 -10.85 -28.06
N PRO A 416 17.01 -11.56 -27.93
CA PRO A 416 16.99 -13.01 -27.92
C PRO A 416 16.06 -13.50 -26.80
N GLN A 417 15.09 -14.36 -27.12
CA GLN A 417 14.22 -14.98 -26.13
C GLN A 417 15.10 -15.78 -25.16
N ARG A 418 15.21 -15.29 -23.92
CA ARG A 418 15.95 -15.97 -22.85
C ARG A 418 14.99 -16.77 -21.98
N PRO A 419 15.41 -17.91 -21.45
CA PRO A 419 14.67 -18.62 -20.40
C PRO A 419 14.27 -17.67 -19.28
N LEU A 420 13.09 -17.91 -18.69
CA LEU A 420 12.55 -17.12 -17.59
C LEU A 420 13.45 -17.19 -16.37
N MET A 421 14.00 -18.37 -16.10
CA MET A 421 15.00 -18.65 -15.05
C MET A 421 15.97 -19.72 -15.53
N SER A 422 17.07 -19.96 -14.80
CA SER A 422 17.99 -21.03 -15.14
C SER A 422 17.48 -22.40 -14.63
N ASN A 423 18.01 -23.48 -15.21
CA ASN A 423 17.73 -24.82 -14.71
C ASN A 423 18.31 -25.05 -13.30
N ASP A 424 19.44 -24.42 -13.00
CA ASP A 424 20.10 -24.52 -11.69
C ASP A 424 19.22 -23.86 -10.61
N ASP A 425 18.65 -22.67 -10.90
CA ASP A 425 17.71 -21.99 -10.00
C ASP A 425 16.50 -22.87 -9.68
N LEU A 426 15.91 -23.51 -10.70
CA LEU A 426 14.77 -24.42 -10.50
C LEU A 426 15.13 -25.61 -9.61
N GLN A 427 16.30 -26.21 -9.80
CA GLN A 427 16.75 -27.36 -9.00
C GLN A 427 17.02 -26.97 -7.55
N GLU A 428 17.63 -25.80 -7.31
CA GLU A 428 17.91 -25.29 -5.97
C GLU A 428 16.61 -24.93 -5.23
N ILE A 429 15.68 -24.25 -5.89
CA ILE A 429 14.34 -23.95 -5.35
C ILE A 429 13.60 -25.24 -5.00
N ARG A 430 13.59 -26.23 -5.90
CA ARG A 430 12.97 -27.54 -5.67
C ARG A 430 13.56 -28.21 -4.43
N LYS A 431 14.88 -28.24 -4.31
CA LYS A 431 15.59 -28.88 -3.19
C LYS A 431 15.25 -28.19 -1.85
N SER A 432 15.30 -26.85 -1.83
CA SER A 432 14.93 -26.05 -0.65
C SER A 432 13.49 -26.34 -0.20
N PHE A 433 12.56 -26.37 -1.15
CA PHE A 433 11.16 -26.67 -0.88
C PHE A 433 10.97 -28.09 -0.32
N GLN A 434 11.62 -29.10 -0.91
CA GLN A 434 11.56 -30.48 -0.41
C GLN A 434 12.14 -30.63 1.01
N GLU A 435 13.18 -29.87 1.35
CA GLU A 435 13.74 -29.85 2.69
C GLU A 435 12.75 -29.24 3.71
N MET A 436 12.10 -28.13 3.34
CA MET A 436 11.06 -27.50 4.14
C MET A 436 9.89 -28.46 4.39
N THR A 437 9.32 -29.06 3.34
CA THR A 437 8.15 -29.95 3.48
C THR A 437 8.48 -31.18 4.31
N ARG A 438 9.66 -31.77 4.13
CA ARG A 438 10.14 -32.89 4.97
C ARG A 438 10.29 -32.49 6.44
N THR A 439 10.78 -31.27 6.70
CA THR A 439 11.01 -30.81 8.07
C THR A 439 9.71 -30.47 8.79
N LEU A 440 8.77 -29.83 8.09
CA LEU A 440 7.47 -29.45 8.65
C LEU A 440 6.49 -30.62 8.72
N GLY A 441 6.67 -31.64 7.87
CA GLY A 441 5.93 -32.91 7.89
C GLY A 441 4.42 -32.71 8.01
N GLU A 442 3.87 -33.11 9.15
CA GLU A 442 2.45 -33.01 9.46
C GLU A 442 1.88 -31.58 9.42
N ILE A 443 2.68 -30.54 9.71
CA ILE A 443 2.20 -29.15 9.61
C ILE A 443 1.87 -28.82 8.16
N TYR A 444 2.76 -29.20 7.23
CA TYR A 444 2.59 -28.95 5.81
C TYR A 444 1.42 -29.78 5.24
N LEU A 445 1.31 -31.05 5.62
CA LEU A 445 0.23 -31.94 5.15
C LEU A 445 -1.16 -31.55 5.65
N ARG A 446 -1.27 -30.75 6.72
CA ARG A 446 -2.55 -30.21 7.21
C ARG A 446 -3.00 -28.93 6.50
N LEU A 447 -2.19 -28.37 5.61
CA LEU A 447 -2.61 -27.21 4.82
C LEU A 447 -3.89 -27.55 4.03
N PRO A 448 -4.85 -26.62 3.95
CA PRO A 448 -6.16 -26.92 3.39
C PRO A 448 -6.07 -27.11 1.88
N GLU A 449 -6.77 -28.14 1.39
CA GLU A 449 -6.97 -28.36 -0.04
C GLU A 449 -7.97 -27.33 -0.61
N PHE A 450 -8.93 -26.86 0.19
CA PHE A 450 -9.94 -25.90 -0.26
C PHE A 450 -9.88 -24.60 0.54
N SER A 451 -9.98 -23.48 -0.17
CA SER A 451 -10.05 -22.14 0.42
C SER A 451 -11.46 -21.85 0.96
N ILE A 452 -11.58 -21.52 2.25
CA ILE A 452 -12.83 -21.16 2.93
C ILE A 452 -13.12 -19.65 2.80
N TYR A 453 -12.12 -18.82 3.10
CA TYR A 453 -12.19 -17.36 3.09
C TYR A 453 -12.09 -16.74 1.70
N TYR A 454 -11.23 -17.26 0.81
CA TYR A 454 -10.94 -16.61 -0.46
C TYR A 454 -12.19 -16.42 -1.34
N PRO A 455 -13.04 -17.44 -1.57
CA PRO A 455 -14.24 -17.25 -2.40
C PRO A 455 -15.20 -16.19 -1.83
N LEU A 456 -15.25 -16.07 -0.50
CA LEU A 456 -16.07 -15.06 0.19
C LEU A 456 -15.50 -13.65 0.02
N ILE A 457 -14.18 -13.52 0.15
CA ILE A 457 -13.47 -12.26 -0.07
C ILE A 457 -13.56 -11.83 -1.53
N GLU A 458 -13.35 -12.73 -2.49
CA GLU A 458 -13.45 -12.41 -3.91
C GLU A 458 -14.85 -11.89 -4.26
N LYS A 459 -15.90 -12.61 -3.84
CA LYS A 459 -17.29 -12.16 -4.02
C LYS A 459 -17.56 -10.81 -3.34
N CYS A 460 -17.02 -10.58 -2.15
CA CYS A 460 -17.15 -9.31 -1.45
C CYS A 460 -16.44 -8.17 -2.20
N TYR A 461 -15.22 -8.43 -2.69
CA TYR A 461 -14.42 -7.46 -3.42
C TYR A 461 -15.06 -7.10 -4.75
N ASP A 462 -15.62 -8.08 -5.46
CA ASP A 462 -16.38 -7.82 -6.69
C ASP A 462 -17.54 -6.86 -6.45
N ARG A 463 -18.24 -7.03 -5.32
CA ARG A 463 -19.31 -6.13 -4.89
C ARG A 463 -18.82 -4.72 -4.55
N ILE A 464 -17.69 -4.59 -3.84
CA ILE A 464 -17.17 -3.30 -3.36
C ILE A 464 -16.44 -2.53 -4.47
N PHE A 465 -15.65 -3.22 -5.29
CA PHE A 465 -14.74 -2.60 -6.25
C PHE A 465 -15.33 -2.48 -7.65
N TYR A 466 -16.02 -3.51 -8.15
CA TYR A 466 -16.38 -3.62 -9.57
C TYR A 466 -17.87 -3.39 -9.85
N ASN A 467 -18.77 -3.83 -8.97
CA ASN A 467 -20.23 -3.74 -9.19
C ASN A 467 -20.89 -2.46 -8.63
N GLY A 468 -20.09 -1.53 -8.09
CA GLY A 468 -20.48 -0.15 -7.85
C GLY A 468 -21.50 0.14 -6.75
N GLN A 469 -21.90 -0.84 -5.95
CA GLN A 469 -22.90 -0.65 -4.89
C GLN A 469 -22.42 0.28 -3.75
N ARG A 470 -21.12 0.65 -3.69
CA ARG A 470 -20.52 1.47 -2.62
C ARG A 470 -19.36 2.36 -3.10
N HIS A 471 -19.49 3.03 -4.25
CA HIS A 471 -18.43 3.90 -4.79
C HIS A 471 -18.01 5.05 -3.85
N ALA A 472 -18.87 5.47 -2.92
CA ALA A 472 -18.65 6.63 -2.06
C ALA A 472 -17.98 6.30 -0.71
N THR A 473 -17.64 5.04 -0.43
CA THR A 473 -17.04 4.62 0.85
C THR A 473 -15.61 4.13 0.66
N CYS A 474 -14.77 4.30 1.68
CA CYS A 474 -13.43 3.73 1.69
C CYS A 474 -13.50 2.21 1.48
N LYS A 475 -12.64 1.70 0.59
CA LYS A 475 -12.67 0.30 0.20
C LYS A 475 -11.69 -0.49 1.06
N GLY A 476 -12.21 -1.50 1.75
CA GLY A 476 -11.43 -2.37 2.62
C GLY A 476 -12.18 -3.67 2.93
N PRO A 477 -11.48 -4.73 3.36
CA PRO A 477 -12.10 -5.99 3.77
C PRO A 477 -13.01 -5.84 4.99
N GLU A 478 -12.89 -4.77 5.77
CA GLU A 478 -13.77 -4.43 6.90
C GLU A 478 -15.24 -4.31 6.46
N MET A 479 -15.48 -4.07 5.17
CA MET A 479 -16.82 -4.02 4.58
C MET A 479 -17.38 -5.40 4.20
N CYS A 480 -16.60 -6.46 4.40
CA CYS A 480 -17.01 -7.84 4.21
C CYS A 480 -17.57 -8.40 5.51
N ASP A 481 -18.82 -8.87 5.44
CA ASP A 481 -19.47 -9.59 6.53
C ASP A 481 -19.10 -11.07 6.37
N LEU A 482 -18.19 -11.55 7.21
CA LEU A 482 -17.70 -12.92 7.18
C LEU A 482 -18.14 -13.65 8.45
N PRO A 483 -18.72 -14.85 8.34
CA PRO A 483 -19.09 -15.62 9.51
C PRO A 483 -17.86 -16.16 10.23
N SER A 484 -18.00 -16.47 11.52
CA SER A 484 -17.03 -17.31 12.24
C SER A 484 -17.07 -18.73 11.68
N PHE A 485 -15.92 -19.42 11.72
CA PHE A 485 -15.81 -20.82 11.28
C PHE A 485 -15.28 -21.68 12.43
N PRO A 486 -16.17 -22.21 13.29
CA PRO A 486 -15.78 -23.15 14.34
C PRO A 486 -15.01 -24.35 13.79
N GLY A 487 -13.89 -24.68 14.44
CA GLY A 487 -12.98 -25.76 14.03
C GLY A 487 -11.83 -25.32 13.13
N VAL A 488 -11.93 -24.15 12.49
CA VAL A 488 -10.82 -23.59 11.70
C VAL A 488 -9.80 -22.97 12.64
N ARG A 489 -8.57 -23.50 12.61
CA ARG A 489 -7.46 -22.99 13.41
C ARG A 489 -6.80 -21.80 12.72
N CYS A 490 -6.81 -20.67 13.39
CA CYS A 490 -6.20 -19.44 12.89
C CYS A 490 -5.34 -18.76 13.95
N VAL A 491 -4.40 -17.97 13.46
CA VAL A 491 -3.70 -16.94 14.22
C VAL A 491 -4.31 -15.60 13.85
N ASN A 492 -4.83 -14.89 14.84
CA ASN A 492 -5.36 -13.54 14.70
C ASN A 492 -4.45 -12.55 15.42
N VAL A 493 -4.44 -11.30 15.00
CA VAL A 493 -3.73 -10.25 15.72
C VAL A 493 -4.67 -9.46 16.60
N ASN A 494 -4.24 -9.28 17.84
CA ASN A 494 -4.92 -8.46 18.82
C ASN A 494 -3.98 -7.35 19.32
N SER A 495 -4.57 -6.27 19.84
CA SER A 495 -3.87 -5.08 20.30
C SER A 495 -4.64 -4.38 21.41
N SER A 496 -3.91 -3.70 22.29
CA SER A 496 -4.45 -2.78 23.28
C SER A 496 -4.25 -1.32 22.84
N VAL A 497 -5.10 -0.42 23.32
CA VAL A 497 -5.00 1.02 23.01
C VAL A 497 -4.96 1.83 24.29
N ASP A 498 -3.91 2.62 24.45
CA ASP A 498 -3.88 3.68 25.45
C ASP A 498 -4.28 5.00 24.78
N SER A 499 -5.14 5.78 25.43
CA SER A 499 -5.65 7.02 24.86
C SER A 499 -5.41 8.18 25.80
N PHE A 500 -5.00 9.30 25.22
CA PHE A 500 -4.62 10.50 25.94
C PHE A 500 -5.32 11.68 25.29
N ARG A 501 -6.13 12.37 26.08
CA ARG A 501 -6.76 13.62 25.67
C ARG A 501 -5.78 14.77 25.83
N GLY A 502 -5.28 15.30 24.72
CA GLY A 502 -4.62 16.60 24.68
C GLY A 502 -5.61 17.73 24.45
N ASP A 503 -5.12 18.97 24.43
CA ASP A 503 -5.99 20.15 24.30
C ASP A 503 -6.69 20.22 22.93
N ASN A 504 -5.97 19.90 21.85
CA ASN A 504 -6.47 19.95 20.48
C ASN A 504 -6.46 18.59 19.75
N ILE A 505 -5.72 17.62 20.29
CA ILE A 505 -5.48 16.32 19.65
C ILE A 505 -5.65 15.21 20.69
N PHE A 506 -6.42 14.18 20.33
CA PHE A 506 -6.51 12.92 21.05
C PHE A 506 -5.51 11.94 20.47
N ILE A 507 -4.63 11.44 21.33
CA ILE A 507 -3.52 10.57 20.94
C ILE A 507 -3.85 9.16 21.38
N HIS A 508 -3.92 8.24 20.41
CA HIS A 508 -4.18 6.82 20.63
C HIS A 508 -2.92 6.02 20.32
N LEU A 509 -2.29 5.47 21.36
CA LEU A 509 -1.13 4.60 21.19
C LEU A 509 -1.60 3.16 20.99
N GLN A 510 -1.30 2.60 19.82
CA GLN A 510 -1.46 1.18 19.60
C GLN A 510 -0.33 0.45 20.34
N LYS A 511 -0.68 -0.41 21.32
CA LYS A 511 0.28 -1.13 22.16
C LYS A 511 0.01 -2.63 22.15
N ASN A 512 1.05 -3.39 22.49
CA ASN A 512 0.98 -4.83 22.71
C ASN A 512 0.33 -5.56 21.53
N TRP A 513 0.90 -5.42 20.34
CA TRP A 513 0.47 -6.22 19.21
C TRP A 513 0.96 -7.65 19.40
N PHE A 514 0.05 -8.61 19.49
CA PHE A 514 0.41 -10.02 19.67
C PHE A 514 -0.47 -10.94 18.84
N PHE A 515 0.06 -12.14 18.61
CA PHE A 515 -0.62 -13.22 17.94
C PHE A 515 -1.46 -14.02 18.92
N GLU A 516 -2.74 -14.18 18.62
CA GLU A 516 -3.72 -14.93 19.39
C GLU A 516 -4.20 -16.13 18.56
N HIS A 517 -4.03 -17.34 19.09
CA HIS A 517 -4.51 -18.56 18.45
C HIS A 517 -6.00 -18.74 18.73
N SER A 518 -6.77 -19.03 17.68
CA SER A 518 -8.21 -19.24 17.70
C SER A 518 -8.57 -20.54 17.00
N THR A 519 -9.59 -21.22 17.51
CA THR A 519 -10.25 -22.35 16.84
C THR A 519 -11.62 -21.97 16.26
N ASN A 520 -11.94 -20.67 16.22
CA ASN A 520 -13.20 -20.14 15.72
C ASN A 520 -13.01 -19.40 14.37
N GLY A 521 -11.94 -19.74 13.65
CA GLY A 521 -11.56 -19.12 12.40
C GLY A 521 -10.76 -17.82 12.53
N CYS A 522 -10.38 -17.30 11.37
CA CYS A 522 -9.63 -16.09 11.17
C CYS A 522 -10.59 -14.89 11.21
N SER A 523 -10.15 -13.78 11.80
CA SER A 523 -10.91 -12.54 11.91
C SER A 523 -10.22 -11.39 11.19
N ILE A 524 -11.00 -10.36 10.86
CA ILE A 524 -10.51 -9.08 10.33
C ILE A 524 -10.26 -8.14 11.50
#